data_AF-A0A1Q8AY43-F1
#
_entry.id   AF-A0A1Q8AY43-F1
#
_cell.length_a   1.000
_cell.length_b   1.000
_cell.length_c   1.000
_cell.angle_alpha   90.00
_cell.angle_beta   90.00
_cell.angle_gamma   90.00
#
_symmetry.space_group_name_H-M   'P 1'
#
loop_
_entity.id
_entity.type
_entity.pdbx_description
1 polymer ?
#
loop_
_entity_poly.entity_id
_entity_poly.type
_entity_poly.pdbx_seq_one_letter_code
_entity_poly.pdbx_strand_id
1 'polypeptide(L)'
;MAEKLAKDLQVHIDKEESLALPLLGILRDIADGKLKNGVAKRASLLGSRFEKEYPGMLHGHKELLKFLERLKKVGAEEGHLTAVRFAEALEAHSKQEEEVLYPAAIVAGQMASKRARFKS
;
A
#
# COMPACT_ATOMS: atom_id res chain seq x y z
N MET A 1 22.41 -6.28 7.31
CA MET A 1 21.61 -5.40 6.43
C MET A 1 20.41 -6.13 5.85
N ALA A 2 20.59 -7.27 5.18
CA ALA A 2 19.50 -8.04 4.57
C ALA A 2 18.38 -8.46 5.55
N GLU A 3 18.72 -8.97 6.75
CA GLU A 3 17.71 -9.41 7.72
C GLU A 3 16.80 -8.28 8.22
N LYS A 4 17.36 -7.08 8.41
CA LYS A 4 16.56 -5.91 8.83
C LYS A 4 15.59 -5.52 7.72
N LEU A 5 16.09 -5.41 6.49
CA LEU A 5 15.27 -5.11 5.32
C LEU A 5 14.15 -6.13 5.13
N ALA A 6 14.44 -7.42 5.27
CA ALA A 6 13.42 -8.47 5.15
C ALA A 6 12.31 -8.34 6.21
N LYS A 7 12.69 -8.04 7.46
CA LYS A 7 11.71 -7.81 8.55
C LYS A 7 10.87 -6.56 8.30
N ASP A 8 11.51 -5.46 7.91
CA ASP A 8 10.81 -4.20 7.62
C ASP A 8 9.85 -4.37 6.43
N LEU A 9 10.27 -5.10 5.40
CA LEU A 9 9.45 -5.41 4.22
C LEU A 9 8.27 -6.35 4.55
N GLN A 10 8.47 -7.34 5.43
CA GLN A 10 7.36 -8.20 5.86
C GLN A 10 6.28 -7.37 6.59
N VAL A 11 6.70 -6.50 7.51
CA VAL A 11 5.77 -5.62 8.24
C VAL A 11 5.05 -4.66 7.28
N HIS A 12 5.74 -4.19 6.24
CA HIS A 12 5.14 -3.40 5.17
C HIS A 12 4.04 -4.19 4.46
N ILE A 13 4.37 -5.35 3.89
CA ILE A 13 3.45 -6.23 3.13
C ILE A 13 2.23 -6.61 3.98
N ASP A 14 2.42 -6.98 5.25
CA ASP A 14 1.33 -7.36 6.15
C ASP A 14 0.30 -6.22 6.31
N LYS A 15 0.77 -4.96 6.34
CA LYS A 15 -0.13 -3.78 6.40
C LYS A 15 -0.89 -3.60 5.09
N GLU A 16 -0.25 -3.82 3.95
CA GLU A 16 -0.91 -3.71 2.65
C GLU A 16 -2.00 -4.76 2.47
N GLU A 17 -1.68 -6.02 2.77
CA GLU A 17 -2.60 -7.15 2.68
C GLU A 17 -3.81 -6.97 3.60
N SER A 18 -3.59 -6.43 4.80
CA SER A 18 -4.65 -6.27 5.79
C SER A 18 -5.47 -4.98 5.64
N LEU A 19 -4.94 -3.94 4.97
CA LEU A 19 -5.58 -2.63 4.88
C LEU A 19 -5.89 -2.19 3.45
N ALA A 20 -4.87 -2.08 2.59
CA ALA A 20 -4.99 -1.46 1.27
C ALA A 20 -5.60 -2.40 0.23
N LEU A 21 -5.07 -3.62 0.09
CA LEU A 21 -5.48 -4.56 -0.96
C LEU A 21 -6.97 -4.96 -0.88
N PRO A 22 -7.57 -5.18 0.31
CA PRO A 22 -8.99 -5.49 0.38
C PRO A 22 -9.89 -4.33 -0.09
N LEU A 23 -9.44 -3.07 0.07
CA LEU A 23 -10.15 -1.89 -0.44
C LEU A 23 -10.03 -1.80 -1.97
N LEU A 24 -8.87 -2.14 -2.54
CA LEU A 24 -8.70 -2.24 -3.99
C LEU A 24 -9.57 -3.35 -4.59
N GLY A 25 -9.71 -4.46 -3.86
CA GLY A 25 -10.52 -5.61 -4.29
C GLY A 25 -11.99 -5.28 -4.56
N ILE A 26 -12.54 -4.22 -3.96
CA ILE A 26 -13.93 -3.81 -4.17
C ILE A 26 -14.12 -2.82 -5.33
N LEU A 27 -13.05 -2.33 -5.96
CA LEU A 27 -13.13 -1.32 -7.03
C LEU A 27 -13.96 -1.79 -8.23
N ARG A 28 -13.89 -3.08 -8.58
CA ARG A 28 -14.70 -3.66 -9.66
C ARG A 28 -16.19 -3.58 -9.36
N ASP A 29 -16.58 -3.96 -8.15
CA ASP A 29 -17.99 -3.91 -7.73
C ASP A 29 -18.51 -2.47 -7.63
N ILE A 30 -17.64 -1.51 -7.29
CA ILE A 30 -17.96 -0.08 -7.33
C ILE A 30 -18.19 0.36 -8.78
N ALA A 31 -17.26 0.07 -9.68
CA ALA A 31 -17.33 0.46 -11.09
C ALA A 31 -18.57 -0.11 -11.79
N ASP A 32 -18.95 -1.34 -11.46
CA ASP A 32 -20.13 -2.02 -11.99
C ASP A 32 -21.45 -1.59 -11.33
N GLY A 33 -21.42 -0.77 -10.27
CA GLY A 33 -22.61 -0.42 -9.48
C GLY A 33 -23.19 -1.59 -8.67
N LYS A 34 -22.44 -2.68 -8.50
CA LYS A 34 -22.86 -3.94 -7.87
C LYS A 34 -22.45 -4.07 -6.40
N LEU A 35 -21.82 -3.04 -5.81
CA LEU A 35 -21.38 -3.08 -4.43
C LEU A 35 -22.55 -3.35 -3.46
N LYS A 36 -22.50 -4.53 -2.82
CA LYS A 36 -23.49 -4.98 -1.84
C LYS A 36 -23.33 -4.22 -0.52
N ASN A 37 -24.45 -3.90 0.14
CA ASN A 37 -24.44 -3.09 1.37
C ASN A 37 -23.59 -3.70 2.51
N GLY A 38 -23.65 -5.03 2.70
CA GLY A 38 -22.83 -5.69 3.72
C GLY A 38 -21.33 -5.57 3.47
N VAL A 39 -20.92 -5.62 2.19
CA VAL A 39 -19.52 -5.40 1.77
C VAL A 39 -19.15 -3.93 1.96
N ALA A 40 -20.02 -3.01 1.52
CA ALA A 40 -19.82 -1.57 1.68
C ALA A 40 -19.63 -1.17 3.15
N LYS A 41 -20.41 -1.73 4.09
CA LYS A 41 -20.28 -1.44 5.52
C LYS A 41 -18.93 -1.87 6.07
N ARG A 42 -18.46 -3.09 5.73
CA ARG A 42 -17.14 -3.58 6.16
C ARG A 42 -16.00 -2.77 5.53
N ALA A 43 -16.07 -2.52 4.23
CA ALA A 43 -15.07 -1.73 3.52
C ALA A 43 -15.03 -0.27 4.02
N SER A 44 -16.16 0.31 4.42
CA SER A 44 -16.18 1.64 5.05
C SER A 44 -15.39 1.67 6.35
N LEU A 45 -15.54 0.65 7.21
CA LEU A 45 -14.79 0.57 8.47
C LEU A 45 -13.29 0.37 8.20
N LEU A 46 -12.96 -0.50 7.25
CA LEU A 46 -11.58 -0.73 6.83
C LEU A 46 -10.95 0.53 6.23
N GLY A 47 -11.69 1.27 5.40
CA GLY A 47 -11.26 2.54 4.81
C GLY A 47 -10.90 3.57 5.88
N SER A 48 -11.74 3.74 6.89
CA SER A 48 -11.43 4.64 8.02
C SER A 48 -10.22 4.18 8.84
N ARG A 49 -9.94 2.88 8.92
CA ARG A 49 -8.71 2.37 9.55
C ARG A 49 -7.50 2.65 8.67
N PHE A 50 -7.60 2.39 7.36
CA PHE A 50 -6.52 2.65 6.41
C PHE A 50 -6.13 4.13 6.40
N GLU A 51 -7.10 5.07 6.35
CA GLU A 51 -6.81 6.51 6.40
C GLU A 51 -6.04 6.94 7.66
N LYS A 52 -6.25 6.27 8.81
CA LYS A 52 -5.50 6.53 10.06
C LYS A 52 -4.07 5.99 10.01
N GLU A 53 -3.88 4.82 9.40
CA GLU A 53 -2.58 4.17 9.28
C GLU A 53 -1.73 4.74 8.12
N TYR A 54 -2.39 5.36 7.14
CA TYR A 54 -1.79 5.84 5.90
C TYR A 54 -0.56 6.75 6.11
N PRO A 55 -0.58 7.77 6.99
CA PRO A 55 0.62 8.56 7.26
C PRO A 55 1.80 7.73 7.79
N GLY A 56 1.51 6.70 8.59
CA GLY A 56 2.53 5.78 9.12
C GLY A 56 3.09 4.85 8.04
N MET A 57 2.27 4.46 7.06
CA MET A 57 2.73 3.68 5.90
C MET A 57 3.65 4.52 5.00
N LEU A 58 3.29 5.77 4.70
CA LEU A 58 4.15 6.72 3.97
C LEU A 58 5.48 6.97 4.71
N HIS A 59 5.43 7.09 6.03
CA HIS A 59 6.65 7.21 6.82
C HIS A 59 7.53 5.96 6.71
N GLY A 60 6.91 4.77 6.73
CA GLY A 60 7.59 3.50 6.50
C GLY A 60 8.33 3.46 5.16
N HIS A 61 7.67 3.86 4.08
CA HIS A 61 8.28 3.99 2.75
C HIS A 61 9.47 4.93 2.75
N LYS A 62 9.35 6.11 3.38
CA LYS A 62 10.46 7.06 3.45
C LYS A 62 11.70 6.47 4.10
N GLU A 63 11.55 5.70 5.17
CA GLU A 63 12.68 5.05 5.83
C GLU A 63 13.24 3.86 5.01
N LEU A 64 12.36 3.11 4.33
CA LEU A 64 12.77 2.05 3.41
C LEU A 64 13.58 2.61 2.23
N LEU A 65 13.13 3.70 1.60
CA LEU A 65 13.81 4.33 0.47
C LEU A 65 15.24 4.79 0.82
N LYS A 66 15.46 5.37 2.01
CA LYS A 66 16.81 5.70 2.49
C LYS A 66 17.73 4.48 2.57
N PHE A 67 17.19 3.33 2.97
CA PHE A 67 17.94 2.08 3.01
C PHE A 67 18.26 1.59 1.59
N LEU A 68 17.30 1.67 0.67
CA LEU A 68 17.48 1.27 -0.74
C LEU A 68 18.50 2.15 -1.47
N GLU A 69 18.52 3.46 -1.23
CA GLU A 69 19.54 4.36 -1.75
C GLU A 69 20.95 3.91 -1.33
N ARG A 70 21.12 3.53 -0.06
CA ARG A 70 22.39 3.00 0.45
C ARG A 70 22.75 1.66 -0.19
N LEU A 71 21.79 0.75 -0.33
CA LEU A 71 21.98 -0.55 -0.97
C LEU A 71 22.40 -0.38 -2.43
N LYS A 72 21.76 0.53 -3.16
CA LYS A 72 22.07 0.87 -4.54
C LYS A 72 23.49 1.43 -4.67
N LYS A 73 23.87 2.37 -3.80
CA LYS A 73 25.22 2.95 -3.79
C LYS A 73 26.31 1.90 -3.56
N VAL A 74 26.20 1.14 -2.47
CA VAL A 74 27.20 0.11 -2.12
C VAL A 74 27.23 -0.99 -3.18
N GLY A 75 26.06 -1.44 -3.65
CA GLY A 75 25.97 -2.45 -4.70
C GLY A 75 26.59 -2.00 -6.01
N ALA A 76 26.49 -0.72 -6.38
CA ALA A 76 27.17 -0.18 -7.56
C ALA A 76 28.69 -0.12 -7.38
N GLU A 77 29.17 0.35 -6.21
CA GLU A 77 30.60 0.43 -5.87
C GLU A 77 31.27 -0.96 -5.84
N GLU A 78 30.55 -2.00 -5.39
CA GLU A 78 31.03 -3.37 -5.27
C GLU A 78 30.74 -4.25 -6.50
N GLY A 79 30.10 -3.71 -7.55
CA GLY A 79 29.76 -4.46 -8.76
C GLY A 79 28.61 -5.47 -8.59
N HIS A 80 27.82 -5.35 -7.52
CA HIS A 80 26.65 -6.18 -7.22
C HIS A 80 25.37 -5.65 -7.88
N LEU A 81 25.29 -5.78 -9.20
CA LEU A 81 24.14 -5.27 -10.00
C LEU A 81 22.78 -5.86 -9.60
N THR A 82 22.74 -7.08 -9.05
CA THR A 82 21.49 -7.67 -8.53
C THR A 82 20.91 -6.87 -7.36
N ALA A 83 21.77 -6.35 -6.46
CA ALA A 83 21.34 -5.53 -5.34
C ALA A 83 20.82 -4.17 -5.80
N VAL A 84 21.47 -3.58 -6.81
CA VAL A 84 21.02 -2.33 -7.47
C VAL A 84 19.64 -2.51 -8.07
N ARG A 85 19.44 -3.55 -8.90
CA ARG A 85 18.16 -3.80 -9.56
C ARG A 85 17.04 -4.12 -8.56
N PHE A 86 17.36 -4.80 -7.46
CA PHE A 86 16.40 -5.05 -6.38
C PHE A 86 15.95 -3.73 -5.73
N ALA A 87 16.88 -2.82 -5.43
CA ALA A 87 16.56 -1.52 -4.87
C ALA A 87 15.67 -0.70 -5.80
N GLU A 88 16.01 -0.63 -7.09
CA GLU A 88 15.22 0.09 -8.10
C GLU A 88 13.80 -0.48 -8.26
N ALA A 89 13.66 -1.80 -8.23
CA ALA A 89 12.35 -2.45 -8.30
C ALA A 89 11.47 -2.10 -7.10
N LEU A 90 12.06 -2.07 -5.90
CA LEU A 90 11.31 -1.75 -4.68
C LEU A 90 10.98 -0.24 -4.58
N GLU A 91 11.86 0.64 -5.07
CA GLU A 91 11.56 2.06 -5.26
C GLU A 91 10.36 2.27 -6.21
N ALA A 92 10.34 1.55 -7.35
CA ALA A 92 9.24 1.62 -8.30
C ALA A 92 7.91 1.10 -7.72
N HIS A 93 7.96 0.03 -6.94
CA HIS A 93 6.82 -0.53 -6.22
C HIS A 93 6.20 0.49 -5.25
N SER A 94 7.01 1.08 -4.35
CA SER A 94 6.52 2.11 -3.43
C SER A 94 5.93 3.33 -4.15
N LYS A 95 6.49 3.70 -5.31
CA LYS A 95 5.93 4.79 -6.14
C LYS A 95 4.54 4.44 -6.69
N GLN A 96 4.34 3.22 -7.19
CA GLN A 96 3.02 2.77 -7.66
C GLN A 96 1.98 2.78 -6.53
N GLU A 97 2.40 2.41 -5.33
CA GLU A 97 1.55 2.43 -4.14
C GLU A 97 1.13 3.85 -3.77
N GLU A 98 2.09 4.76 -3.61
CA GLU A 98 1.81 6.12 -3.17
C GLU A 98 1.04 6.94 -4.20
N GLU A 99 1.36 6.80 -5.48
CA GLU A 99 0.77 7.63 -6.53
C GLU A 99 -0.57 7.08 -7.05
N VAL A 100 -0.80 5.77 -6.94
CA VAL A 100 -1.95 5.12 -7.57
C VAL A 100 -2.74 4.26 -6.58
N LEU A 101 -2.12 3.27 -5.96
CA LEU A 101 -2.87 2.23 -5.25
C LEU A 101 -3.45 2.73 -3.93
N TYR A 102 -2.69 3.45 -3.11
CA TYR A 102 -3.19 3.99 -1.86
C TYR A 102 -4.25 5.08 -2.06
N PRO A 103 -4.08 6.04 -2.99
CA PRO A 103 -5.17 6.94 -3.36
C PRO A 103 -6.43 6.19 -3.81
N ALA A 104 -6.29 5.16 -4.64
CA ALA A 104 -7.43 4.35 -5.09
C ALA A 104 -8.11 3.60 -3.92
N ALA A 105 -7.35 3.07 -2.97
CA ALA A 105 -7.88 2.42 -1.77
C ALA A 105 -8.64 3.41 -0.87
N ILE A 106 -8.13 4.64 -0.69
CA ILE A 106 -8.83 5.72 0.02
C ILE A 106 -10.17 6.03 -0.67
N VAL A 107 -10.16 6.25 -1.99
CA VAL A 107 -11.36 6.53 -2.77
C VAL A 107 -12.37 5.37 -2.65
N ALA A 108 -11.91 4.12 -2.71
CA ALA A 108 -12.77 2.95 -2.54
C ALA A 108 -13.44 2.92 -1.15
N GLY A 109 -12.68 3.20 -0.09
CA GLY A 109 -13.21 3.31 1.28
C GLY A 109 -14.26 4.41 1.42
N GLN A 110 -14.02 5.59 0.83
CA GLN A 110 -14.97 6.70 0.82
C GLN A 110 -16.25 6.36 0.04
N MET A 111 -16.12 5.66 -1.09
CA MET A 111 -17.26 5.21 -1.88
C MET A 111 -18.10 4.17 -1.16
N ALA A 112 -17.45 3.22 -0.49
CA ALA A 112 -18.10 2.25 0.38
C ALA A 112 -18.87 2.94 1.53
N SER A 113 -18.29 3.96 2.16
CA SER A 113 -18.94 4.77 3.20
C SER A 113 -20.21 5.46 2.68
N LYS A 114 -20.14 6.12 1.51
CA LYS A 114 -21.32 6.73 0.89
C LYS A 114 -22.41 5.70 0.59
N ARG A 115 -22.04 4.55 0.02
CA ARG A 115 -22.98 3.44 -0.28
C ARG A 115 -23.64 2.89 0.98
N ALA A 116 -22.89 2.75 2.08
CA ALA A 116 -23.41 2.24 3.35
C ALA A 116 -24.42 3.20 4.00
N ARG A 117 -24.25 4.51 3.84
CA ARG A 117 -25.13 5.55 4.40
C ARG A 117 -26.42 5.77 3.60
N PHE A 118 -26.41 5.52 2.29
CA PHE A 118 -27.55 5.83 1.41
C PHE A 118 -28.81 4.96 1.61
N LYS A 119 -28.73 3.92 2.44
CA LYS A 119 -29.87 3.02 2.75
C LYS A 119 -29.96 2.63 4.23
N SER A 120 -29.44 3.46 5.15
CA SER A 120 -29.71 3.33 6.60
C SER A 120 -30.94 4.11 7.01
#